data_AF-A0A0F6VZ01-F1
#
_entry.id   AF-A0A0F6VZ01-F1
#
_cell.length_a   1.000
_cell.length_b   1.000
_cell.length_c   1.000
_cell.angle_alpha   90.00
_cell.angle_beta   90.00
_cell.angle_gamma   90.00
#
_symmetry.space_group_name_H-M   'P 1'
#
loop_
_entity.id
_entity.type
_entity.pdbx_description
1 polymer ?
#
loop_
_entity_poly.entity_id
_entity_poly.type
_entity_poly.pdbx_seq_one_letter_code
_entity_poly.pdbx_strand_id
1 'polypeptide(L)'
;MSRRANDPAELARGLDVEDLAALERARDAACARPISYVLGSGEADEVALHAGIKPLVRQVVPDDAAAPTRARFEALGLAVREALHRVDTATTRGRVLFVARDPRRAEAAAAIEAEPEHDVELGKLLGYPRCCVEAYLAAPPPRENLDVLARAAHGVGHARLNVLDLAVFHYVSWIPCSLTCSLSLAYADAVATHIAKRHGQLVGRAVTRCPPGCRHEVFVREIDRALSAHRIVLFEDVQLSVRGAVERDVVRVDALWPTARDRHPDAMLDDAALEAVARVMVALEGARTLAVHDGTLFADERALVSTPRAALYRFS
;
A
#
# COMPACT_ATOMS: atom_id res chain seq x y z
N MET A 1 4.21 16.09 28.28
CA MET A 1 4.52 16.81 27.01
C MET A 1 4.87 15.76 25.98
N SER A 2 4.30 15.81 24.78
CA SER A 2 4.68 14.89 23.70
C SER A 2 6.11 15.18 23.25
N ARG A 3 6.89 14.12 22.97
CA ARG A 3 8.19 14.27 22.32
C ARG A 3 7.95 14.47 20.83
N ARG A 4 8.74 15.35 20.20
CA ARG A 4 8.72 15.54 18.74
C ARG A 4 9.74 14.61 18.09
N ALA A 5 9.35 13.94 17.01
CA ALA A 5 10.22 13.11 16.19
C ALA A 5 10.17 13.57 14.73
N ASN A 6 11.31 13.64 14.07
CA ASN A 6 11.42 14.02 12.66
C ASN A 6 11.76 12.84 11.73
N ASP A 7 12.18 11.72 12.31
CA ASP A 7 12.45 10.47 11.61
C ASP A 7 12.09 9.23 12.48
N PRO A 8 12.07 8.02 11.91
CA PRO A 8 11.78 6.80 12.67
C PRO A 8 12.76 6.52 13.81
N ALA A 9 14.05 6.84 13.66
CA ALA A 9 15.05 6.58 14.70
C ALA A 9 14.86 7.50 15.93
N GLU A 10 14.52 8.77 15.71
CA GLU A 10 14.11 9.70 16.76
C GLU A 10 12.82 9.24 17.44
N LEU A 11 11.84 8.76 16.67
CA LEU A 11 10.61 8.20 17.20
C LEU A 11 10.90 7.00 18.11
N ALA A 12 11.73 6.06 17.67
CA ALA A 12 12.11 4.89 18.46
C ALA A 12 12.82 5.28 19.77
N ARG A 13 13.82 6.18 19.71
CA ARG A 13 14.51 6.70 20.92
C ARG A 13 13.56 7.47 21.84
N GLY A 14 12.53 8.09 21.28
CA GLY A 14 11.54 8.88 22.01
C GLY A 14 10.56 8.04 22.83
N LEU A 15 10.41 6.75 22.54
CA LEU A 15 9.46 5.87 23.21
C LEU A 15 10.19 4.91 24.15
N ASP A 16 10.16 5.24 25.43
CA ASP A 16 10.72 4.40 26.50
C ASP A 16 9.82 3.16 26.69
N VAL A 17 10.42 1.97 26.61
CA VAL A 17 9.73 0.68 26.78
C VAL A 17 10.40 -0.09 27.89
N GLU A 18 9.67 -0.28 29.00
CA GLU A 18 10.15 -1.02 30.17
C GLU A 18 9.93 -2.54 30.01
N ASP A 19 8.82 -2.95 29.38
CA ASP A 19 8.52 -4.36 29.11
C ASP A 19 9.22 -4.83 27.83
N LEU A 20 10.44 -5.36 28.00
CA LEU A 20 11.24 -5.91 26.90
C LEU A 20 10.60 -7.14 26.25
N ALA A 21 9.79 -7.91 26.98
CA ALA A 21 9.11 -9.07 26.41
C ALA A 21 7.97 -8.62 25.50
N ALA A 22 7.24 -7.57 25.85
CA ALA A 22 6.26 -6.93 24.97
C ALA A 22 6.93 -6.36 23.71
N LEU A 23 8.09 -5.71 23.86
CA LEU A 23 8.85 -5.19 22.73
C LEU A 23 9.25 -6.28 21.75
N GLU A 24 9.74 -7.42 22.24
CA GLU A 24 10.14 -8.54 21.37
C GLU A 24 8.95 -9.12 20.61
N ARG A 25 7.80 -9.32 21.26
CA ARG A 25 6.56 -9.74 20.57
C ARG A 25 6.13 -8.73 19.51
N ALA A 26 6.28 -7.43 19.77
CA ALA A 26 5.94 -6.38 18.83
C ALA A 26 6.89 -6.35 17.62
N ARG A 27 8.19 -6.62 17.82
CA ARG A 27 9.16 -6.81 16.73
C ARG A 27 8.81 -8.03 15.88
N ASP A 28 8.52 -9.16 16.50
CA ASP A 28 8.08 -10.37 15.80
C ASP A 28 6.83 -10.10 14.96
N ALA A 29 5.85 -9.38 15.51
CA ALA A 29 4.65 -8.97 14.78
C ALA A 29 4.97 -8.02 13.61
N ALA A 30 5.89 -7.06 13.81
CA ALA A 30 6.35 -6.14 12.77
C ALA A 30 7.11 -6.87 11.64
N CYS A 31 7.76 -8.00 11.95
CA CYS A 31 8.40 -8.90 10.98
C CYS A 31 7.41 -9.88 10.30
N ALA A 32 6.38 -10.35 11.02
CA ALA A 32 5.52 -11.46 10.61
C ALA A 32 4.69 -11.18 9.35
N ARG A 33 4.78 -12.01 8.31
CA ARG A 33 4.04 -11.86 7.03
C ARG A 33 2.77 -12.71 7.06
N PRO A 34 1.61 -12.17 7.53
CA PRO A 34 0.41 -13.00 7.78
C PRO A 34 -0.24 -13.50 6.49
N ILE A 35 0.03 -12.86 5.35
CA ILE A 35 -0.47 -13.29 4.06
C ILE A 35 0.71 -13.51 3.12
N SER A 36 0.89 -14.76 2.71
CA SER A 36 1.88 -15.14 1.69
C SER A 36 1.26 -14.93 0.32
N TYR A 37 1.70 -13.87 -0.36
CA TYR A 37 1.49 -13.67 -1.79
C TYR A 37 2.78 -14.09 -2.49
N VAL A 38 2.65 -14.83 -3.58
CA VAL A 38 3.81 -15.29 -4.35
C VAL A 38 4.53 -14.08 -4.98
N LEU A 39 3.80 -13.00 -5.27
CA LEU A 39 4.35 -11.81 -5.93
C LEU A 39 4.07 -10.49 -5.18
N GLY A 40 3.57 -10.57 -3.95
CA GLY A 40 3.23 -9.39 -3.15
C GLY A 40 2.06 -8.58 -3.71
N SER A 41 2.07 -7.29 -3.40
CA SER A 41 1.02 -6.35 -3.82
C SER A 41 0.90 -6.18 -5.35
N GLY A 42 1.91 -6.61 -6.12
CA GLY A 42 1.88 -6.64 -7.58
C GLY A 42 0.89 -7.65 -8.18
N GLU A 43 0.39 -8.62 -7.40
CA GLU A 43 -0.57 -9.62 -7.92
C GLU A 43 -1.89 -8.99 -8.41
N ALA A 44 -2.36 -7.91 -7.77
CA ALA A 44 -3.58 -7.22 -8.19
C ALA A 44 -3.42 -6.64 -9.60
N ASP A 45 -2.26 -6.07 -9.88
CA ASP A 45 -1.89 -5.49 -11.17
C ASP A 45 -1.76 -6.56 -12.26
N GLU A 46 -1.19 -7.72 -11.94
CA GLU A 46 -1.13 -8.85 -12.86
C GLU A 46 -2.51 -9.41 -13.18
N VAL A 47 -3.37 -9.56 -12.17
CA VAL A 47 -4.77 -9.95 -12.38
C VAL A 47 -5.48 -8.93 -13.26
N ALA A 48 -5.29 -7.64 -13.00
CA ALA A 48 -5.88 -6.57 -13.79
C ALA A 48 -5.39 -6.57 -15.24
N LEU A 49 -4.08 -6.75 -15.48
CA LEU A 49 -3.48 -6.85 -16.81
C LEU A 49 -4.04 -8.04 -17.59
N HIS A 50 -4.07 -9.19 -16.94
CA HIS A 50 -4.58 -10.37 -17.58
C HIS A 50 -6.10 -10.34 -17.80
N ALA A 51 -6.85 -9.65 -16.96
CA ALA A 51 -8.27 -9.41 -17.17
C ALA A 51 -8.56 -8.37 -18.27
N GLY A 52 -7.55 -7.63 -18.73
CA GLY A 52 -7.74 -6.51 -19.64
C GLY A 52 -8.35 -5.28 -18.97
N ILE A 53 -8.38 -5.24 -17.62
CA ILE A 53 -8.75 -4.04 -16.85
C ILE A 53 -7.60 -3.04 -16.94
N LYS A 54 -6.38 -3.49 -16.69
CA LYS A 54 -5.17 -2.66 -16.77
C LYS A 54 -4.47 -2.90 -18.10
N PRO A 55 -4.09 -1.85 -18.84
CA PRO A 55 -3.43 -2.04 -20.12
C PRO A 55 -1.92 -2.30 -20.01
N LEU A 56 -1.30 -1.92 -18.88
CA LEU A 56 0.14 -1.92 -18.67
C LEU A 56 0.45 -2.00 -17.17
N VAL A 57 1.41 -2.83 -16.77
CA VAL A 57 1.99 -2.85 -15.42
C VAL A 57 3.33 -2.13 -15.43
N ARG A 58 3.61 -1.34 -14.39
CA ARG A 58 4.92 -0.76 -14.09
C ARG A 58 5.40 -1.35 -12.77
N GLN A 59 6.42 -2.20 -12.83
CA GLN A 59 6.99 -2.83 -11.65
C GLN A 59 8.43 -2.36 -11.47
N VAL A 60 8.77 -1.90 -10.27
CA VAL A 60 10.16 -1.61 -9.89
C VAL A 60 10.72 -2.87 -9.27
N VAL A 61 11.87 -3.32 -9.76
CA VAL A 61 12.54 -4.54 -9.28
C VAL A 61 14.03 -4.28 -9.07
N PRO A 62 14.66 -4.93 -8.07
CA PRO A 62 16.12 -4.96 -7.95
C PRO A 62 16.79 -5.42 -9.26
N ASP A 63 18.02 -4.98 -9.50
CA ASP A 63 18.76 -5.30 -10.74
C ASP A 63 18.94 -6.83 -10.94
N ASP A 64 19.21 -7.57 -9.87
CA ASP A 64 19.36 -9.03 -9.89
C ASP A 64 18.02 -9.78 -10.10
N ALA A 65 16.91 -9.15 -9.73
CA ALA A 65 15.56 -9.67 -9.95
C ALA A 65 14.96 -9.33 -11.33
N ALA A 66 15.56 -8.40 -12.09
CA ALA A 66 15.02 -7.92 -13.37
C ALA A 66 14.92 -9.04 -14.42
N ALA A 67 16.02 -9.73 -14.70
CA ALA A 67 16.07 -10.81 -15.68
C ALA A 67 15.10 -11.99 -15.38
N PRO A 68 15.06 -12.56 -14.16
CA PRO A 68 14.10 -13.63 -13.86
C PRO A 68 12.64 -13.14 -13.91
N THR A 69 12.36 -11.91 -13.47
CA THR A 69 11.01 -11.33 -13.54
C THR A 69 10.56 -11.12 -14.99
N ARG A 70 11.45 -10.61 -15.85
CA ARG A 70 11.21 -10.50 -17.30
C ARG A 70 10.90 -11.86 -17.92
N ALA A 71 11.74 -12.86 -17.69
CA ALA A 71 11.57 -14.20 -18.26
C ALA A 71 10.22 -14.83 -17.85
N ARG A 72 9.77 -14.60 -16.62
CA ARG A 72 8.45 -15.04 -16.14
C ARG A 72 7.32 -14.41 -16.95
N PHE A 73 7.31 -13.10 -17.15
CA PHE A 73 6.27 -12.42 -17.92
C PHE A 73 6.31 -12.79 -19.40
N GLU A 74 7.50 -12.94 -19.98
CA GLU A 74 7.67 -13.42 -21.36
C GLU A 74 7.14 -14.85 -21.53
N ALA A 75 7.34 -15.73 -20.55
CA ALA A 75 6.77 -17.08 -20.54
C ALA A 75 5.23 -17.09 -20.47
N LEU A 76 4.61 -16.01 -19.98
CA LEU A 76 3.17 -15.78 -20.02
C LEU A 76 2.68 -15.17 -21.35
N GLY A 77 3.59 -14.97 -22.32
CA GLY A 77 3.30 -14.36 -23.62
C GLY A 77 3.06 -12.85 -23.55
N LEU A 78 3.56 -12.19 -22.50
CA LEU A 78 3.45 -10.74 -22.33
C LEU A 78 4.70 -10.05 -22.88
N ALA A 79 4.51 -8.87 -23.44
CA ALA A 79 5.62 -8.02 -23.86
C ALA A 79 6.21 -7.30 -22.65
N VAL A 80 7.54 -7.37 -22.52
CA VAL A 80 8.28 -6.71 -21.45
C VAL A 80 9.27 -5.71 -22.05
N ARG A 81 9.37 -4.54 -21.44
CA ARG A 81 10.41 -3.54 -21.70
C ARG A 81 11.00 -3.07 -20.40
N GLU A 82 12.30 -2.87 -20.40
CA GLU A 82 13.04 -2.42 -19.23
C GLU A 82 13.47 -0.96 -19.42
N ALA A 83 13.44 -0.21 -18.33
CA ALA A 83 14.00 1.13 -18.24
C ALA A 83 14.77 1.29 -16.93
N LEU A 84 15.65 2.30 -16.85
CA LEU A 84 16.23 2.71 -15.59
C LEU A 84 15.17 3.44 -14.76
N HIS A 85 15.09 3.12 -13.47
CA HIS A 85 14.17 3.82 -12.57
C HIS A 85 14.62 5.27 -12.37
N ARG A 86 13.77 6.26 -12.69
CA ARG A 86 14.14 7.68 -12.57
C ARG A 86 14.32 8.16 -11.14
N VAL A 87 13.58 7.56 -10.20
CA VAL A 87 13.54 8.01 -8.79
C VAL A 87 14.39 7.06 -7.95
N ASP A 88 15.64 7.45 -7.71
CA ASP A 88 16.52 6.71 -6.80
C ASP A 88 16.14 7.06 -5.34
N THR A 89 15.18 6.33 -4.77
CA THR A 89 15.05 6.29 -3.30
C THR A 89 15.86 5.10 -2.78
N ALA A 90 16.27 5.18 -1.51
CA ALA A 90 17.00 4.10 -0.84
C ALA A 90 16.29 2.73 -0.91
N THR A 91 14.96 2.71 -1.11
CA THR A 91 14.12 1.51 -1.15
C THR A 91 13.66 1.11 -2.56
N THR A 92 13.82 1.96 -3.59
CA THR A 92 13.35 1.65 -4.97
C THR A 92 14.46 1.73 -6.03
N ARG A 93 15.65 1.22 -5.69
CA ARG A 93 16.75 1.06 -6.65
C ARG A 93 16.52 -0.12 -7.59
N GLY A 94 16.86 0.06 -8.86
CA GLY A 94 16.93 -1.01 -9.85
C GLY A 94 16.28 -0.66 -11.19
N ARG A 95 15.60 -1.64 -11.77
CA ARG A 95 14.96 -1.56 -13.09
C ARG A 95 13.47 -1.33 -12.96
N VAL A 96 12.92 -0.61 -13.93
CA VAL A 96 11.48 -0.57 -14.18
C VAL A 96 11.17 -1.58 -15.27
N LEU A 97 10.27 -2.52 -14.97
CA LEU A 97 9.67 -3.40 -15.95
C LEU A 97 8.29 -2.87 -16.34
N PHE A 98 8.13 -2.62 -17.64
CA PHE A 98 6.86 -2.31 -18.28
C PHE A 98 6.31 -3.55 -18.96
N VAL A 99 5.17 -4.04 -18.47
CA VAL A 99 4.58 -5.32 -18.91
C VAL A 99 3.21 -5.09 -19.51
N ALA A 100 3.02 -5.48 -20.77
CA ALA A 100 1.76 -5.27 -21.50
C ALA A 100 1.43 -6.45 -22.41
N ARG A 101 0.15 -6.56 -22.78
CA ARG A 101 -0.28 -7.44 -23.89
C ARG A 101 0.09 -6.87 -25.26
N ASP A 102 0.09 -5.53 -25.38
CA ASP A 102 0.50 -4.81 -26.59
C ASP A 102 1.96 -4.37 -26.46
N PRO A 103 2.89 -4.91 -27.28
CA PRO A 103 4.30 -4.52 -27.25
C PRO A 103 4.53 -3.03 -27.44
N ARG A 104 3.70 -2.36 -28.26
CA ARG A 104 3.85 -0.92 -28.54
C ARG A 104 3.65 -0.08 -27.28
N ARG A 105 2.75 -0.52 -26.40
CA ARG A 105 2.46 0.17 -25.13
C ARG A 105 3.60 0.03 -24.13
N ALA A 106 4.18 -1.17 -23.99
CA ALA A 106 5.35 -1.37 -23.13
C ALA A 106 6.55 -0.54 -23.62
N GLU A 107 6.75 -0.47 -24.94
CA GLU A 107 7.83 0.29 -25.56
C GLU A 107 7.66 1.80 -25.38
N ALA A 108 6.45 2.32 -25.63
CA ALA A 108 6.15 3.72 -25.39
C ALA A 108 6.34 4.12 -23.92
N ALA A 109 5.96 3.26 -22.98
CA ALA A 109 6.13 3.54 -21.55
C ALA A 109 7.59 3.53 -21.11
N ALA A 110 8.39 2.57 -21.60
CA ALA A 110 9.83 2.52 -21.32
C ALA A 110 10.58 3.71 -21.93
N ALA A 111 10.22 4.13 -23.15
CA ALA A 111 10.78 5.33 -23.77
C ALA A 111 10.44 6.58 -22.97
N ILE A 112 9.17 6.72 -22.56
CA ILE A 112 8.76 7.80 -21.68
C ILE A 112 9.59 7.76 -20.40
N GLU A 113 9.69 6.62 -19.68
CA GLU A 113 10.48 6.48 -18.43
C GLU A 113 11.94 6.94 -18.56
N ALA A 114 12.53 7.05 -19.76
CA ALA A 114 13.87 7.63 -19.93
C ALA A 114 13.90 9.17 -19.87
N GLU A 115 12.77 9.84 -20.09
CA GLU A 115 12.66 11.30 -20.21
C GLU A 115 11.94 11.92 -19.00
N PRO A 116 12.52 12.93 -18.32
CA PRO A 116 11.80 13.67 -17.27
C PRO A 116 10.61 14.44 -17.89
N GLU A 117 9.57 14.73 -17.10
CA GLU A 117 8.42 15.60 -17.45
C GLU A 117 7.20 14.97 -18.17
N HIS A 118 7.14 13.64 -18.32
CA HIS A 118 6.04 12.96 -19.03
C HIS A 118 5.07 12.16 -18.14
N ASP A 119 4.81 12.63 -16.91
CA ASP A 119 3.97 11.93 -15.93
C ASP A 119 2.51 11.77 -16.40
N VAL A 120 1.99 12.73 -17.19
CA VAL A 120 0.64 12.68 -17.76
C VAL A 120 0.52 11.55 -18.77
N GLU A 121 1.45 11.49 -19.72
CA GLU A 121 1.50 10.48 -20.78
C GLU A 121 1.71 9.10 -20.17
N LEU A 122 2.61 8.98 -19.20
CA LEU A 122 2.86 7.73 -18.49
C LEU A 122 1.60 7.24 -17.75
N GLY A 123 0.91 8.13 -17.03
CA GLY A 123 -0.35 7.81 -16.35
C GLY A 123 -1.42 7.29 -17.30
N LYS A 124 -1.55 7.88 -18.51
CA LYS A 124 -2.46 7.40 -19.56
C LYS A 124 -2.08 6.01 -20.07
N LEU A 125 -0.79 5.74 -20.27
CA LEU A 125 -0.32 4.41 -20.70
C LEU A 125 -0.58 3.34 -19.64
N LEU A 126 -0.45 3.69 -18.37
CA LEU A 126 -0.72 2.81 -17.22
C LEU A 126 -2.22 2.58 -16.97
N GLY A 127 -3.09 3.36 -17.62
CA GLY A 127 -4.54 3.28 -17.47
C GLY A 127 -5.06 3.95 -16.19
N TYR A 128 -4.30 4.88 -15.62
CA TYR A 128 -4.74 5.61 -14.43
C TYR A 128 -5.86 6.57 -14.78
N PRO A 129 -6.88 6.75 -13.90
CA PRO A 129 -7.91 7.75 -14.12
C PRO A 129 -7.29 9.15 -14.24
N ARG A 130 -7.74 9.93 -15.24
CA ARG A 130 -7.23 11.29 -15.50
C ARG A 130 -7.24 12.16 -14.24
N CYS A 131 -8.32 12.12 -13.46
CA CYS A 131 -8.44 12.89 -12.22
C CYS A 131 -7.39 12.50 -11.16
N CYS A 132 -6.97 11.23 -11.12
CA CYS A 132 -5.92 10.76 -10.19
C CYS A 132 -4.53 11.23 -10.65
N VAL A 133 -4.28 11.23 -11.95
CA VAL A 133 -3.03 11.78 -12.52
C VAL A 133 -2.94 13.29 -12.26
N GLU A 134 -4.03 14.04 -12.49
CA GLU A 134 -4.08 15.48 -12.20
C GLU A 134 -3.86 15.79 -10.72
N ALA A 135 -4.47 15.01 -9.82
CA ALA A 135 -4.27 15.16 -8.38
C ALA A 135 -2.83 14.85 -7.94
N TYR A 136 -2.20 13.82 -8.50
CA TYR A 136 -0.78 13.51 -8.28
C TYR A 136 0.11 14.69 -8.72
N LEU A 137 -0.15 15.25 -9.90
CA LEU A 137 0.64 16.36 -10.45
C LEU A 137 0.45 17.69 -9.70
N ALA A 138 -0.66 17.84 -8.98
CA ALA A 138 -0.92 18.99 -8.12
C ALA A 138 -0.05 19.01 -6.84
N ALA A 139 0.63 17.90 -6.51
CA ALA A 139 1.66 17.88 -5.48
C ALA A 139 2.98 18.44 -6.05
N PRO A 140 3.67 19.34 -5.33
CA PRO A 140 4.96 19.88 -5.76
C PRO A 140 6.03 18.77 -5.77
N PRO A 141 7.02 18.83 -6.68
CA PRO A 141 8.18 17.96 -6.60
C PRO A 141 9.11 18.34 -5.42
N PRO A 142 9.82 17.38 -4.79
CA PRO A 142 9.67 15.94 -4.98
C PRO A 142 8.31 15.45 -4.45
N ARG A 143 7.66 14.56 -5.21
CA ARG A 143 6.32 14.08 -4.87
C ARG A 143 6.41 12.85 -4.00
N GLU A 144 6.21 13.02 -2.70
CA GLU A 144 6.13 11.92 -1.75
C GLU A 144 4.73 11.32 -1.73
N ASN A 145 4.63 10.01 -1.51
CA ASN A 145 3.33 9.32 -1.45
C ASN A 145 2.44 9.91 -0.34
N LEU A 146 3.01 10.23 0.82
CA LEU A 146 2.24 10.79 1.94
C LEU A 146 1.67 12.17 1.63
N ASP A 147 2.35 13.01 0.85
CA ASP A 147 1.83 14.33 0.47
C ASP A 147 0.65 14.22 -0.49
N VAL A 148 0.73 13.31 -1.46
CA VAL A 148 -0.36 13.03 -2.39
C VAL A 148 -1.55 12.42 -1.64
N LEU A 149 -1.28 11.51 -0.70
CA LEU A 149 -2.31 10.86 0.10
C LEU A 149 -3.02 11.82 1.06
N ALA A 150 -2.28 12.69 1.75
CA ALA A 150 -2.85 13.70 2.64
C ALA A 150 -3.85 14.60 1.91
N ARG A 151 -3.59 14.92 0.63
CA ARG A 151 -4.51 15.65 -0.25
C ARG A 151 -5.73 14.84 -0.69
N ALA A 152 -5.60 13.52 -0.78
CA ALA A 152 -6.71 12.63 -1.14
C ALA A 152 -7.63 12.29 0.06
N ALA A 153 -7.11 12.44 1.28
CA ALA A 153 -7.73 11.99 2.51
C ALA A 153 -8.72 13.01 3.08
N HIS A 154 -9.88 13.07 2.45
CA HIS A 154 -11.04 13.81 2.96
C HIS A 154 -12.17 12.85 3.31
N GLY A 155 -12.72 12.98 4.53
CA GLY A 155 -13.83 12.17 5.01
C GLY A 155 -13.44 10.75 5.43
N VAL A 156 -14.30 9.78 5.11
CA VAL A 156 -14.08 8.34 5.31
C VAL A 156 -13.90 7.71 3.94
N GLY A 157 -12.74 7.07 3.72
CA GLY A 157 -12.41 6.39 2.48
C GLY A 157 -13.13 5.05 2.33
N HIS A 158 -13.22 4.56 1.11
CA HIS A 158 -13.66 3.19 0.85
C HIS A 158 -12.52 2.21 1.12
N ALA A 159 -12.77 1.10 1.84
CA ALA A 159 -11.77 0.10 2.20
C ALA A 159 -10.88 -0.32 1.01
N ARG A 160 -11.48 -0.64 -0.14
CA ARG A 160 -10.73 -1.04 -1.35
C ARG A 160 -9.77 0.02 -1.92
N LEU A 161 -9.91 1.27 -1.52
CA LEU A 161 -9.03 2.37 -1.89
C LEU A 161 -7.97 2.67 -0.81
N ASN A 162 -7.86 1.82 0.20
CA ASN A 162 -6.80 1.86 1.19
C ASN A 162 -5.47 1.39 0.59
N VAL A 163 -4.73 2.35 0.05
CA VAL A 163 -3.41 2.15 -0.58
C VAL A 163 -2.25 2.23 0.43
N LEU A 164 -2.54 2.40 1.72
CA LEU A 164 -1.52 2.46 2.77
C LEU A 164 -1.07 1.08 3.23
N ASP A 165 -1.92 0.05 3.08
CA ASP A 165 -1.60 -1.33 3.46
C ASP A 165 -0.85 -2.08 2.34
N LEU A 166 0.29 -1.53 1.95
CA LEU A 166 1.15 -2.11 0.92
C LEU A 166 1.76 -3.45 1.36
N ALA A 167 1.74 -3.73 2.66
CA ALA A 167 2.19 -4.96 3.30
C ALA A 167 1.28 -6.17 3.08
N VAL A 168 0.00 -5.90 2.86
CA VAL A 168 -1.01 -6.92 2.64
C VAL A 168 -1.34 -6.96 1.16
N PHE A 169 -1.99 -5.94 0.63
CA PHE A 169 -2.59 -5.97 -0.69
C PHE A 169 -3.13 -4.58 -1.05
N HIS A 170 -3.14 -4.22 -2.32
CA HIS A 170 -3.89 -3.06 -2.79
C HIS A 170 -4.63 -3.41 -4.08
N TYR A 171 -5.87 -2.97 -4.21
CA TYR A 171 -6.63 -3.16 -5.46
C TYR A 171 -6.20 -2.20 -6.57
N VAL A 172 -5.61 -1.06 -6.21
CA VAL A 172 -5.15 -0.01 -7.15
C VAL A 172 -3.68 0.31 -6.90
N SER A 173 -2.88 0.43 -7.96
CA SER A 173 -1.44 0.68 -7.88
C SER A 173 -1.09 2.19 -7.90
N TRP A 174 -2.04 3.06 -7.60
CA TRP A 174 -1.90 4.52 -7.59
C TRP A 174 -2.65 5.10 -6.40
N ILE A 175 -2.23 6.28 -5.95
CA ILE A 175 -2.99 7.03 -4.94
C ILE A 175 -4.19 7.68 -5.65
N PRO A 176 -5.43 7.36 -5.25
CA PRO A 176 -6.61 7.94 -5.88
C PRO A 176 -6.71 9.44 -5.56
N CYS A 177 -7.31 10.25 -6.43
CA CYS A 177 -7.50 11.69 -6.16
C CYS A 177 -8.35 11.99 -4.92
N SER A 178 -9.12 11.01 -4.47
CA SER A 178 -9.82 10.97 -3.20
C SER A 178 -9.96 9.51 -2.79
N LEU A 179 -9.95 9.22 -1.49
CA LEU A 179 -10.25 7.88 -0.97
C LEU A 179 -11.70 7.42 -1.20
N THR A 180 -12.52 8.23 -1.89
CA THR A 180 -13.87 7.90 -2.37
C THR A 180 -14.02 8.01 -3.90
N CYS A 181 -12.90 8.10 -4.64
CA CYS A 181 -12.90 8.27 -6.10
C CYS A 181 -13.66 7.12 -6.80
N SER A 182 -14.77 7.46 -7.47
CA SER A 182 -15.65 6.48 -8.13
C SER A 182 -14.95 5.69 -9.25
N LEU A 183 -14.05 6.31 -10.01
CA LEU A 183 -13.29 5.63 -11.07
C LEU A 183 -12.29 4.62 -10.51
N SER A 184 -11.56 4.99 -9.45
CA SER A 184 -10.66 4.06 -8.76
C SER A 184 -11.43 2.94 -8.07
N LEU A 185 -12.59 3.24 -7.49
CA LEU A 185 -13.44 2.22 -6.87
C LEU A 185 -13.98 1.22 -7.91
N ALA A 186 -14.46 1.71 -9.06
CA ALA A 186 -14.90 0.85 -10.15
C ALA A 186 -13.78 -0.07 -10.66
N TYR A 187 -12.54 0.44 -10.75
CA TYR A 187 -11.39 -0.39 -11.07
C TYR A 187 -11.15 -1.45 -9.99
N ALA A 188 -11.13 -1.04 -8.72
CA ALA A 188 -10.88 -1.95 -7.59
C ALA A 188 -11.93 -3.08 -7.53
N ASP A 189 -13.21 -2.73 -7.73
CA ASP A 189 -14.32 -3.69 -7.78
C ASP A 189 -14.19 -4.67 -8.94
N ALA A 190 -13.71 -4.20 -10.10
CA ALA A 190 -13.46 -5.04 -11.26
C ALA A 190 -12.31 -6.03 -10.98
N VAL A 191 -11.22 -5.58 -10.33
CA VAL A 191 -10.11 -6.44 -9.91
C VAL A 191 -10.58 -7.48 -8.89
N ALA A 192 -11.27 -7.05 -7.82
CA ALA A 192 -11.84 -7.95 -6.82
C ALA A 192 -12.74 -9.03 -7.44
N THR A 193 -13.62 -8.62 -8.36
CA THR A 193 -14.49 -9.53 -9.11
C THR A 193 -13.68 -10.54 -9.92
N HIS A 194 -12.58 -10.12 -10.56
CA HIS A 194 -11.75 -11.02 -11.34
C HIS A 194 -10.89 -11.95 -10.50
N ILE A 195 -10.38 -11.51 -9.36
CA ILE A 195 -9.71 -12.38 -8.38
C ILE A 195 -10.67 -13.50 -7.96
N ALA A 196 -11.90 -13.12 -7.58
CA ALA A 196 -12.93 -14.09 -7.22
C ALA A 196 -13.24 -15.06 -8.37
N LYS A 197 -13.27 -14.61 -9.63
CA LYS A 197 -13.55 -15.47 -10.80
C LYS A 197 -12.38 -16.38 -11.21
N ARG A 198 -11.17 -15.84 -11.40
CA ARG A 198 -10.01 -16.55 -11.98
C ARG A 198 -9.48 -17.65 -11.10
N HIS A 199 -9.50 -17.44 -9.79
CA HIS A 199 -9.08 -18.49 -8.88
C HIS A 199 -10.06 -19.69 -8.96
N GLY A 200 -11.33 -19.46 -9.35
CA GLY A 200 -12.31 -20.51 -9.70
C GLY A 200 -11.99 -21.30 -10.98
N GLN A 201 -11.25 -20.71 -11.93
CA GLN A 201 -10.83 -21.37 -13.17
C GLN A 201 -9.54 -22.19 -12.97
N LEU A 202 -8.62 -21.74 -12.10
CA LEU A 202 -7.41 -22.48 -11.72
C LEU A 202 -7.69 -23.83 -11.03
N VAL A 203 -8.91 -24.05 -10.52
CA VAL A 203 -9.36 -25.35 -9.97
C VAL A 203 -10.12 -26.22 -10.98
N GLY A 204 -10.03 -25.91 -12.28
CA GLY A 204 -10.55 -26.77 -13.35
C GLY A 204 -12.08 -26.82 -13.47
N ARG A 205 -12.81 -25.83 -12.93
CA ARG A 205 -14.28 -25.75 -13.07
C ARG A 205 -14.69 -24.53 -13.87
N ALA A 206 -15.56 -24.74 -14.86
CA ALA A 206 -16.19 -23.67 -15.65
C ALA A 206 -17.29 -22.96 -14.84
N VAL A 207 -16.92 -22.35 -13.71
CA VAL A 207 -17.88 -21.57 -12.89
C VAL A 207 -17.68 -20.08 -13.20
N THR A 208 -18.75 -19.41 -13.60
CA THR A 208 -18.74 -17.98 -13.95
C THR A 208 -18.74 -17.05 -12.73
N ARG A 209 -19.07 -17.59 -11.54
CA ARG A 209 -18.96 -16.96 -10.22
C ARG A 209 -18.63 -18.01 -9.17
N CYS A 210 -17.83 -17.64 -8.18
CA CYS A 210 -17.59 -18.51 -7.04
C CYS A 210 -18.87 -18.73 -6.22
N PRO A 211 -19.17 -19.97 -5.78
CA PRO A 211 -20.26 -20.20 -4.85
C PRO A 211 -19.98 -19.54 -3.49
N PRO A 212 -21.01 -19.18 -2.71
CA PRO A 212 -20.84 -18.68 -1.35
C PRO A 212 -19.95 -19.61 -0.50
N GLY A 213 -19.02 -19.03 0.26
CA GLY A 213 -18.08 -19.73 1.13
C GLY A 213 -16.87 -20.35 0.42
N CYS A 214 -16.68 -20.17 -0.88
CA CYS A 214 -15.48 -20.68 -1.53
C CYS A 214 -14.22 -19.95 -1.06
N ARG A 215 -13.05 -20.61 -1.16
CA ARG A 215 -11.76 -20.04 -0.73
C ARG A 215 -11.43 -18.66 -1.33
N HIS A 216 -11.98 -18.32 -2.50
CA HIS A 216 -11.71 -17.05 -3.21
C HIS A 216 -12.56 -15.90 -2.73
N GLU A 217 -13.84 -16.17 -2.48
CA GLU A 217 -14.71 -15.19 -1.83
C GLU A 217 -14.21 -14.94 -0.40
N VAL A 218 -13.84 -16.01 0.32
CA VAL A 218 -13.20 -15.89 1.64
C VAL A 218 -11.96 -15.01 1.53
N PHE A 219 -11.08 -15.26 0.56
CA PHE A 219 -9.88 -14.45 0.36
C PHE A 219 -10.19 -12.97 0.09
N VAL A 220 -11.07 -12.65 -0.86
CA VAL A 220 -11.47 -11.27 -1.15
C VAL A 220 -12.09 -10.61 0.09
N ARG A 221 -12.92 -11.34 0.83
CA ARG A 221 -13.53 -10.85 2.07
C ARG A 221 -12.49 -10.58 3.17
N GLU A 222 -11.50 -11.45 3.35
CA GLU A 222 -10.45 -11.22 4.35
C GLU A 222 -9.54 -10.06 3.94
N ILE A 223 -9.27 -9.85 2.64
CA ILE A 223 -8.58 -8.65 2.14
C ILE A 223 -9.42 -7.41 2.43
N ASP A 224 -10.69 -7.39 2.00
CA ASP A 224 -11.59 -6.25 2.23
C ASP A 224 -11.68 -5.90 3.72
N ARG A 225 -11.71 -6.92 4.60
CA ARG A 225 -11.69 -6.76 6.05
C ARG A 225 -10.37 -6.19 6.58
N ALA A 226 -9.23 -6.60 6.03
CA ALA A 226 -7.94 -6.03 6.40
C ALA A 226 -7.84 -4.56 5.96
N LEU A 227 -8.29 -4.25 4.74
CA LEU A 227 -8.28 -2.92 4.16
C LEU A 227 -9.31 -1.97 4.79
N SER A 228 -10.37 -2.49 5.42
CA SER A 228 -11.36 -1.66 6.12
C SER A 228 -10.85 -1.09 7.44
N ALA A 229 -9.72 -1.56 7.96
CA ALA A 229 -9.11 -0.95 9.13
C ALA A 229 -8.70 0.49 8.83
N HIS A 230 -8.70 1.35 9.84
CA HIS A 230 -8.13 2.68 9.78
C HIS A 230 -6.60 2.61 9.80
N ARG A 231 -5.93 3.69 9.41
CA ARG A 231 -4.46 3.74 9.40
C ARG A 231 -3.98 4.93 10.22
N ILE A 232 -3.13 4.64 11.20
CA ILE A 232 -2.30 5.66 11.85
C ILE A 232 -0.97 5.64 11.12
N VAL A 233 -0.63 6.78 10.53
CA VAL A 233 0.64 6.98 9.83
C VAL A 233 1.44 7.97 10.62
N LEU A 234 2.67 7.62 11.01
CA LEU A 234 3.63 8.52 11.66
C LEU A 234 4.74 8.92 10.69
N PHE A 235 5.16 7.96 9.86
CA PHE A 235 6.07 8.08 8.73
C PHE A 235 5.64 7.10 7.63
N GLU A 236 6.23 7.17 6.43
CA GLU A 236 5.85 6.28 5.31
C GLU A 236 6.13 4.80 5.65
N ASP A 237 7.14 4.55 6.45
CA ASP A 237 7.59 3.25 6.95
C ASP A 237 7.18 2.97 8.41
N VAL A 238 6.47 3.89 9.07
CA VAL A 238 5.95 3.71 10.43
C VAL A 238 4.45 3.93 10.45
N GLN A 239 3.71 2.83 10.33
CA GLN A 239 2.26 2.81 10.20
C GLN A 239 1.64 1.64 10.96
N LEU A 240 0.41 1.86 11.43
CA LEU A 240 -0.39 0.86 12.16
C LEU A 240 -1.80 0.80 11.59
N SER A 241 -2.37 -0.40 11.54
CA SER A 241 -3.80 -0.61 11.32
C SER A 241 -4.54 -0.61 12.64
N VAL A 242 -5.68 0.07 12.64
CA VAL A 242 -6.61 0.08 13.78
C VAL A 242 -7.99 -0.36 13.29
N ARG A 243 -8.53 -1.42 13.89
CA ARG A 243 -9.96 -1.74 13.76
C ARG A 243 -10.69 -1.14 14.95
N GLY A 244 -11.80 -0.47 14.69
CA GLY A 244 -12.57 0.19 15.72
C GLY A 244 -13.75 0.98 15.18
N ALA A 245 -14.62 1.43 16.07
CA ALA A 245 -15.64 2.43 15.72
C ALA A 245 -15.01 3.82 15.71
N VAL A 246 -15.39 4.66 14.74
CA VAL A 246 -14.94 6.06 14.70
C VAL A 246 -16.04 6.96 15.22
N GLU A 247 -15.70 7.81 16.17
CA GLU A 247 -16.50 8.95 16.58
C GLU A 247 -15.70 10.23 16.34
N ARG A 248 -16.13 11.01 15.35
CA ARG A 248 -15.38 12.17 14.84
C ARG A 248 -13.98 11.77 14.38
N ASP A 249 -12.93 12.15 15.11
CA ASP A 249 -11.54 11.89 14.80
C ASP A 249 -10.87 10.96 15.84
N VAL A 250 -11.68 10.28 16.65
CA VAL A 250 -11.24 9.30 17.65
C VAL A 250 -11.69 7.91 17.21
N VAL A 251 -10.78 6.94 17.23
CA VAL A 251 -11.06 5.53 17.02
C VAL A 251 -11.15 4.83 18.37
N ARG A 252 -12.29 4.19 18.66
CA ARG A 252 -12.41 3.24 19.76
C ARG A 252 -11.81 1.90 19.34
N VAL A 253 -10.71 1.51 19.96
CA VAL A 253 -9.87 0.40 19.51
C VAL A 253 -10.51 -0.95 19.84
N ASP A 254 -10.75 -1.76 18.82
CA ASP A 254 -11.08 -3.18 18.95
C ASP A 254 -9.86 -4.06 18.68
N ALA A 255 -8.98 -3.65 17.76
CA ALA A 255 -7.72 -4.33 17.46
C ALA A 255 -6.71 -3.36 16.83
N LEU A 256 -5.42 -3.63 17.07
CA LEU A 256 -4.28 -2.87 16.57
C LEU A 256 -3.22 -3.85 16.06
N TRP A 257 -2.63 -3.57 14.90
CA TRP A 257 -1.50 -4.35 14.37
C TRP A 257 -0.60 -3.49 13.49
N PRO A 258 0.69 -3.83 13.35
CA PRO A 258 1.62 -3.08 12.52
C PRO A 258 1.25 -3.19 11.03
N THR A 259 1.42 -2.10 10.28
CA THR A 259 1.01 -2.03 8.86
C THR A 259 1.93 -1.13 8.06
N ALA A 260 3.23 -1.36 8.18
CA ALA A 260 4.21 -0.75 7.29
C ALA A 260 4.99 -1.87 6.66
N ARG A 261 4.85 -2.06 5.35
CA ARG A 261 5.84 -2.76 4.52
C ARG A 261 5.78 -2.17 3.13
N ASP A 262 6.93 -2.13 2.51
CA ASP A 262 7.10 -1.85 1.11
C ASP A 262 6.36 -2.92 0.26
N ARG A 263 6.10 -2.61 -1.00
CA ARG A 263 5.19 -3.26 -1.95
C ARG A 263 5.55 -4.73 -2.24
N HIS A 264 6.74 -5.18 -1.83
CA HIS A 264 7.33 -6.48 -2.16
C HIS A 264 7.48 -7.38 -0.92
N PRO A 265 7.21 -8.70 -1.01
CA PRO A 265 7.37 -9.63 0.11
C PRO A 265 8.79 -9.62 0.69
N ASP A 266 9.78 -9.44 -0.17
CA ASP A 266 11.21 -9.38 0.19
C ASP A 266 11.70 -7.98 0.54
N ALA A 267 10.84 -6.96 0.44
CA ALA A 267 11.26 -5.63 0.85
C ALA A 267 11.41 -5.59 2.36
N MET A 268 12.63 -5.24 2.78
CA MET A 268 12.97 -5.04 4.17
C MET A 268 12.58 -3.62 4.57
N LEU A 269 11.95 -3.49 5.73
CA LEU A 269 11.86 -2.20 6.39
C LEU A 269 13.27 -1.78 6.82
N ASP A 270 13.50 -0.48 6.88
CA ASP A 270 14.62 0.06 7.63
C ASP A 270 14.54 -0.39 9.10
N ASP A 271 15.68 -0.76 9.69
CA ASP A 271 15.75 -1.28 11.05
C ASP A 271 15.19 -0.29 12.09
N ALA A 272 15.40 1.02 11.87
CA ALA A 272 14.88 2.04 12.76
C ALA A 272 13.36 2.19 12.61
N ALA A 273 12.83 2.05 11.40
CA ALA A 273 11.38 2.01 11.16
C ALA A 273 10.73 0.81 11.83
N LEU A 274 11.34 -0.37 11.71
CA LEU A 274 10.85 -1.59 12.37
C LEU A 274 10.82 -1.44 13.88
N GLU A 275 11.92 -0.93 14.47
CA GLU A 275 12.00 -0.66 15.90
C GLU A 275 10.96 0.40 16.34
N ALA A 276 10.77 1.46 15.56
CA ALA A 276 9.78 2.49 15.84
C ALA A 276 8.36 1.91 15.83
N VAL A 277 8.00 1.10 14.84
CA VAL A 277 6.71 0.39 14.78
C VAL A 277 6.51 -0.46 16.03
N ALA A 278 7.51 -1.26 16.42
CA ALA A 278 7.42 -2.13 17.59
C ALA A 278 7.21 -1.33 18.89
N ARG A 279 7.94 -0.22 19.08
CA ARG A 279 7.79 0.63 20.27
C ARG A 279 6.46 1.36 20.31
N VAL A 280 5.97 1.84 19.17
CA VAL A 280 4.63 2.46 19.10
C VAL A 280 3.56 1.42 19.45
N MET A 281 3.66 0.20 18.92
CA MET A 281 2.76 -0.91 19.27
C MET A 281 2.69 -1.14 20.78
N VAL A 282 3.84 -1.21 21.46
CA VAL A 282 3.90 -1.39 22.93
C VAL A 282 3.32 -0.18 23.67
N ALA A 283 3.64 1.04 23.22
CA ALA A 283 3.12 2.26 23.84
C ALA A 283 1.59 2.41 23.72
N LEU A 284 0.99 1.72 22.75
CA LEU A 284 -0.45 1.65 22.51
C LEU A 284 -1.12 0.40 23.11
N GLU A 285 -0.36 -0.50 23.73
CA GLU A 285 -0.90 -1.72 24.31
C GLU A 285 -1.93 -1.38 25.41
N GLY A 286 -3.16 -1.89 25.26
CA GLY A 286 -4.26 -1.63 26.18
C GLY A 286 -4.99 -0.28 25.98
N ALA A 287 -4.58 0.55 25.02
CA ALA A 287 -5.28 1.79 24.70
C ALA A 287 -6.71 1.51 24.24
N ARG A 288 -7.69 2.22 24.81
CA ARG A 288 -9.11 2.08 24.45
C ARG A 288 -9.51 2.99 23.30
N THR A 289 -8.81 4.10 23.16
CA THR A 289 -9.07 5.13 22.14
C THR A 289 -7.78 5.65 21.55
N LEU A 290 -7.79 5.95 20.25
CA LEU A 290 -6.68 6.55 19.51
C LEU A 290 -7.17 7.75 18.73
N ALA A 291 -6.36 8.80 18.69
CA ALA A 291 -6.65 9.98 17.88
C ALA A 291 -5.35 10.60 17.36
N VAL A 292 -5.44 11.33 16.26
CA VAL A 292 -4.34 12.15 15.76
C VAL A 292 -4.81 13.58 15.58
N HIS A 293 -4.20 14.51 16.32
CA HIS A 293 -4.52 15.94 16.26
C HIS A 293 -3.24 16.75 16.13
N ASP A 294 -3.20 17.67 15.16
CA ASP A 294 -2.07 18.57 14.90
C ASP A 294 -0.72 17.83 14.88
N GLY A 295 -0.67 16.72 14.13
CA GLY A 295 0.53 15.89 14.01
C GLY A 295 0.89 15.13 15.29
N THR A 296 -0.01 15.02 16.28
CA THR A 296 0.27 14.33 17.54
C THR A 296 -0.64 13.12 17.70
N LEU A 297 -0.04 11.96 17.95
CA LEU A 297 -0.74 10.72 18.29
C LEU A 297 -1.10 10.72 19.77
N PHE A 298 -2.38 10.47 20.06
CA PHE A 298 -2.93 10.33 21.40
C PHE A 298 -3.44 8.90 21.62
N ALA A 299 -3.24 8.40 22.85
CA ALA A 299 -3.86 7.17 23.34
C ALA A 299 -4.54 7.46 24.67
N ASP A 300 -5.85 7.26 24.76
CA ASP A 300 -6.66 7.57 25.95
C ASP A 300 -6.37 8.99 26.50
N GLU A 301 -6.43 10.00 25.62
CA GLU A 301 -6.14 11.43 25.90
C GLU A 301 -4.66 11.74 26.22
N ARG A 302 -3.81 10.73 26.42
CA ARG A 302 -2.37 10.92 26.62
C ARG A 302 -1.66 11.15 25.30
N ALA A 303 -1.05 12.32 25.14
CA ALA A 303 -0.16 12.60 24.02
C ALA A 303 1.09 11.72 24.09
N LEU A 304 1.35 10.94 23.03
CA LEU A 304 2.49 10.03 22.96
C LEU A 304 3.65 10.65 22.21
N VAL A 305 3.42 10.95 20.93
CA VAL A 305 4.46 11.44 20.03
C VAL A 305 3.87 12.42 19.02
N SER A 306 4.68 13.42 18.67
CA SER A 306 4.35 14.40 17.64
C SER A 306 5.31 14.27 16.46
N THR A 307 4.76 14.14 15.26
CA THR A 307 5.48 14.21 13.99
C THR A 307 4.67 15.08 13.02
N PRO A 308 5.33 15.88 12.16
CA PRO A 308 4.62 16.69 11.17
C PRO A 308 3.83 15.85 10.15
N ARG A 309 4.07 14.54 10.09
CA ARG A 309 3.40 13.59 9.18
C ARG A 309 2.36 12.72 9.88
N ALA A 310 2.14 12.90 11.19
CA ALA A 310 1.16 12.09 11.91
C ALA A 310 -0.25 12.33 11.35
N ALA A 311 -0.91 11.26 10.90
CA ALA A 311 -2.26 11.32 10.37
C ALA A 311 -3.08 10.06 10.71
N LEU A 312 -4.39 10.24 10.86
CA LEU A 312 -5.37 9.17 10.95
C LEU A 312 -6.20 9.13 9.66
N TYR A 313 -6.04 8.06 8.88
CA TYR A 313 -6.82 7.80 7.68
C TYR A 313 -7.95 6.82 7.99
N ARG A 314 -9.20 7.24 7.73
CA ARG A 314 -10.41 6.48 8.05
C ARG A 314 -10.90 5.73 6.82
N PHE A 315 -11.41 4.52 7.04
CA PHE A 315 -11.91 3.63 6.00
C PHE A 315 -13.19 2.93 6.47
N SER A 316 -14.07 2.59 5.53
CA SER A 316 -15.29 1.79 5.76
C SER A 316 -15.49 0.77 4.66
#